data_AF-A0AAW8DBA3-F1
#
_entry.id   AF-A0AAW8DBA3-F1
#
_cell.length_a   1.000
_cell.length_b   1.000
_cell.length_c   1.000
_cell.angle_alpha   90.00
_cell.angle_beta   90.00
_cell.angle_gamma   90.00
#
_symmetry.space_group_name_H-M   'P 1'
#
loop_
_entity.id
_entity.type
_entity.pdbx_description
1 polymer ?
#
loop_
_entity_poly.entity_id
_entity_poly.type
_entity_poly.pdbx_seq_one_letter_code
_entity_poly.pdbx_strand_id
1 'polypeptide(L)' 'MANQPFVLCECCALKLNNDDESGCRDYHGHGHDSLDVLAGTVISQGPHVWDGKLDLTCHGHKDGVVHPGGAFWVAEIMS' A
#
# COMPACT_ATOMS: atom_id res chain seq x y z
N MET A 1 18.86 -11.81 2.00
CA MET A 1 18.59 -10.38 1.73
C MET A 1 17.51 -9.98 2.71
N ALA A 2 17.71 -8.93 3.50
CA ALA A 2 16.69 -8.52 4.48
C ALA A 2 15.42 -8.18 3.70
N ASN A 3 14.36 -8.91 3.99
CA ASN A 3 13.07 -8.72 3.39
C ASN A 3 12.51 -7.38 3.89
N GLN A 4 12.81 -6.28 3.19
CA GLN A 4 12.42 -4.97 3.69
C GLN A 4 10.90 -4.84 3.58
N PRO A 5 10.20 -4.59 4.70
CA PRO A 5 8.76 -4.39 4.67
C PRO A 5 8.42 -3.09 3.93
N PHE A 6 7.37 -3.16 3.12
CA PHE A 6 6.78 -2.04 2.38
C PHE A 6 5.50 -1.58 3.07
N VAL A 7 5.22 -0.28 3.03
CA VAL A 7 3.94 0.27 3.47
C VAL A 7 3.02 0.38 2.25
N LEU A 8 1.80 -0.12 2.37
CA LEU A 8 0.78 -0.08 1.34
C LEU A 8 -0.40 0.78 1.80
N CYS A 9 -0.92 1.65 0.93
CA CYS A 9 -2.23 2.25 1.16
C CYS A 9 -3.34 1.19 0.92
N GLU A 10 -4.58 1.52 1.30
CA GLU A 10 -5.75 0.65 1.13
C GLU A 10 -5.88 0.07 -0.28
N CYS A 11 -5.62 0.90 -1.29
CA CYS A 11 -5.66 0.51 -2.69
C CYS A 11 -4.70 -0.61 -3.02
N CYS A 12 -3.44 -0.44 -2.63
CA CYS A 12 -2.39 -1.41 -2.91
C CYS A 12 -2.60 -2.70 -2.13
N ALA A 13 -3.11 -2.59 -0.91
CA ALA A 13 -3.45 -3.75 -0.09
C ALA A 13 -4.57 -4.58 -0.75
N LEU A 14 -5.63 -3.93 -1.25
CA LEU A 14 -6.72 -4.59 -1.97
C LEU A 14 -6.25 -5.20 -3.29
N LYS A 15 -5.44 -4.47 -4.06
CA LYS A 15 -4.85 -4.96 -5.30
C LYS A 15 -3.97 -6.19 -5.07
N LEU A 16 -3.09 -6.14 -4.07
CA LEU A 16 -2.22 -7.26 -3.74
C LEU A 16 -3.00 -8.51 -3.28
N ASN A 17 -4.05 -8.33 -2.47
CA ASN A 17 -4.78 -9.46 -1.87
C ASN A 17 -5.85 -10.06 -2.81
N ASN A 18 -6.51 -9.23 -3.62
CA ASN A 18 -7.71 -9.61 -4.36
C ASN A 18 -7.62 -9.32 -5.88
N ASP A 19 -6.49 -8.81 -6.36
CA ASP A 19 -6.32 -8.27 -7.73
C ASP A 19 -7.30 -7.12 -8.07
N ASP A 20 -7.87 -6.47 -7.05
CA ASP A 20 -8.97 -5.51 -7.18
C ASP A 20 -8.53 -4.06 -6.95
N GLU A 21 -8.80 -3.19 -7.94
CA GLU A 21 -8.55 -1.74 -7.88
C GLU A 21 -9.85 -0.91 -7.93
N SER A 22 -11.01 -1.56 -7.97
CA SER A 22 -12.31 -0.91 -8.22
C SER A 22 -12.66 0.13 -7.15
N GLY A 23 -12.39 -0.15 -5.88
CA GLY A 23 -12.62 0.77 -4.77
C GLY A 23 -11.75 2.03 -4.85
N CYS A 24 -10.57 1.96 -5.46
CA CYS A 24 -9.60 3.06 -5.44
C CYS A 24 -9.60 3.95 -6.67
N ARG A 25 -9.90 3.40 -7.85
CA ARG A 25 -10.09 4.19 -9.07
C ARG A 25 -11.15 5.28 -8.87
N ASP A 26 -12.20 4.97 -8.11
CA ASP A 26 -13.38 5.81 -7.98
C ASP A 26 -13.33 6.75 -6.74
N TYR A 27 -12.65 6.36 -5.65
CA TYR A 27 -12.61 7.16 -4.40
C TYR A 27 -11.34 7.97 -4.17
N HIS A 28 -10.18 7.51 -4.61
CA HIS A 28 -8.90 8.13 -4.25
C HIS A 28 -8.22 8.89 -5.39
N GLY A 29 -8.71 8.74 -6.62
CA GLY A 29 -8.09 9.31 -7.82
C GLY A 29 -6.69 8.74 -7.99
N HIS A 30 -6.55 7.70 -8.82
CA HIS A 30 -5.24 7.15 -9.18
C HIS A 30 -4.44 8.20 -9.99
N GLY A 31 -3.80 9.13 -9.28
CA GLY A 31 -2.90 10.13 -9.85
C GLY A 31 -1.44 9.65 -9.90
N HIS A 32 -1.18 8.39 -9.55
CA HIS A 32 0.14 7.77 -9.51
C HIS A 32 0.19 6.46 -10.31
N ASP A 33 1.41 6.01 -10.61
CA ASP A 33 1.67 4.82 -11.42
C ASP A 33 1.08 3.53 -10.81
N SER A 34 1.02 2.46 -11.62
CA SER A 34 0.57 1.11 -11.22
C SER A 34 1.51 0.43 -10.20
N LEU A 35 1.00 -0.64 -9.57
CA LEU A 35 1.64 -1.30 -8.41
C LEU A 35 2.79 -2.15 -8.92
N ASP A 36 4.02 -1.71 -8.71
CA ASP A 36 5.22 -2.47 -9.05
C ASP A 36 5.82 -3.08 -7.79
N VAL A 37 5.17 -4.14 -7.30
CA VAL A 37 5.65 -4.93 -6.16
C VAL A 37 6.19 -6.26 -6.64
N LEU A 38 7.28 -6.71 -6.03
CA LEU A 38 7.93 -7.95 -6.41
C LEU A 38 7.00 -9.16 -6.19
N ALA A 39 7.09 -10.15 -7.09
CA ALA A 39 6.34 -11.39 -6.95
C ALA A 39 6.65 -12.08 -5.60
N GLY A 40 5.63 -12.63 -4.96
CA GLY A 40 5.74 -13.22 -3.62
C GLY A 40 5.60 -12.22 -2.46
N THR A 41 5.34 -10.95 -2.75
CA THR A 41 4.92 -9.98 -1.73
C THR A 41 3.56 -10.36 -1.16
N VAL A 42 3.44 -10.39 0.17
CA VAL A 42 2.20 -10.65 0.90
C VAL A 42 1.99 -9.60 1.98
N ILE A 43 0.74 -9.34 2.35
CA ILE A 43 0.43 -8.50 3.51
C ILE A 43 0.83 -9.26 4.78
N SER A 44 1.71 -8.66 5.59
CA SER A 44 2.16 -9.20 6.87
C SER A 44 1.43 -8.58 8.07
N GLN A 45 1.00 -7.31 7.98
CA GLN A 45 0.30 -6.60 9.07
C GLN A 45 -0.72 -5.57 8.55
N GLY A 46 -1.68 -5.20 9.39
CA GLY A 46 -2.70 -4.16 9.15
C GLY A 46 -4.14 -4.69 9.04
N PRO A 47 -5.14 -3.80 8.83
CA PRO A 47 -5.00 -2.35 8.68
C PRO A 47 -4.56 -1.64 9.97
N HIS A 48 -3.74 -0.61 9.80
CA HIS A 48 -3.38 0.36 10.83
C HIS A 48 -3.89 1.75 10.42
N VAL A 49 -4.12 2.63 11.40
CA VAL A 49 -4.56 4.02 11.14
C VAL A 49 -3.36 4.95 11.23
N TRP A 50 -3.13 5.75 10.18
CA TRP A 50 -2.04 6.72 10.17
C TRP A 50 -2.35 7.93 11.07
N ASP A 51 -1.40 8.32 11.92
CA ASP A 51 -1.60 9.38 12.92
C ASP A 51 -1.46 10.80 12.38
N GLY A 52 -0.99 10.93 11.12
CA GLY A 52 -0.93 12.19 10.40
C GLY A 52 0.14 13.18 10.84
N LYS A 53 1.09 12.78 11.70
CA LYS A 53 2.15 13.68 12.15
C LYS A 53 3.20 13.98 11.07
N LEU A 54 3.28 13.13 10.05
CA LEU A 54 4.11 13.28 8.85
C LEU A 54 3.35 12.75 7.64
N ASP A 55 3.85 13.01 6.42
CA ASP A 55 3.35 12.33 5.23
C ASP A 55 3.96 10.92 5.17
N LEU A 56 3.09 9.90 5.12
CA LEU A 56 3.51 8.50 5.00
C LEU A 56 3.42 8.10 3.53
N THR A 57 4.56 7.76 2.92
CA THR A 57 4.62 7.30 1.54
C THR A 57 4.31 5.80 1.44
N CYS A 58 3.41 5.45 0.53
CA CYS A 58 3.20 4.08 0.08
C CYS A 58 4.42 3.65 -0.74
N HIS A 59 5.08 2.56 -0.34
CA HIS A 59 6.23 2.03 -1.07
C HIS A 59 5.84 1.13 -2.23
N GLY A 60 4.56 0.77 -2.36
CA GLY A 60 4.04 0.02 -3.51
C GLY A 60 4.00 0.82 -4.82
N HIS A 61 4.04 2.16 -4.72
CA HIS A 61 4.08 3.06 -5.87
C HIS A 61 5.03 4.21 -5.62
N LYS A 62 5.63 4.74 -6.69
CA LYS A 62 6.30 6.02 -6.61
C LYS A 62 5.25 7.11 -6.32
N ASP A 63 5.48 7.89 -5.27
CA ASP A 63 4.65 9.04 -4.87
C ASP A 63 3.23 8.71 -4.34
N GLY A 64 2.90 7.44 -4.06
CA GLY A 64 1.65 7.09 -3.37
C GLY A 64 1.67 7.62 -1.93
N VAL A 65 0.61 8.29 -1.48
CA VAL A 65 0.55 8.89 -0.12
C VAL A 65 -0.58 8.27 0.68
N VAL A 66 -0.30 7.92 1.94
CA VAL A 66 -1.32 7.59 2.95
C VAL A 66 -1.65 8.85 3.73
N HIS A 67 -2.88 9.33 3.60
CA HIS A 67 -3.34 10.53 4.30
C HIS A 67 -3.55 10.27 5.81
N PRO A 68 -3.43 11.31 6.66
CA PRO A 68 -3.84 11.25 8.06
C PRO A 68 -5.21 10.61 8.26
N GLY A 69 -5.34 9.70 9.22
CA GLY A 69 -6.57 8.95 9.47
C GLY A 69 -6.88 7.87 8.43
N GLY A 70 -6.13 7.81 7.33
CA GLY A 70 -6.20 6.74 6.33
C GLY A 70 -5.62 5.43 6.85
N ALA A 71 -6.09 4.33 6.26
CA ALA A 71 -5.60 3.00 6.58
C ALA A 71 -4.31 2.67 5.81
N PHE A 72 -3.39 1.97 6.45
CA PHE A 72 -2.20 1.40 5.82
C PHE A 72 -1.93 -0.05 6.27
N TRP A 73 -1.21 -0.78 5.43
CA TRP A 73 -0.80 -2.17 5.65
C TRP A 73 0.71 -2.28 5.49
N VAL A 74 1.27 -3.31 6.13
CA VAL A 74 2.67 -3.70 5.94
C VAL A 74 2.69 -4.95 5.08
N ALA A 75 3.55 -4.96 4.07
CA ALA A 75 3.74 -6.10 3.17
C ALA A 75 5.21 -6.48 3.06
N GLU A 76 5.47 -7.75 2.80
CA GLU A 76 6.79 -8.38 2.87
C GLU A 76 6.92 -9.45 1.77
N ILE A 77 8.11 -9.63 1.18
CA ILE A 77 8.35 -10.68 0.17
C ILE A 77 8.63 -12.01 0.86
N MET A 78 7.75 -13.00 0.70
CA MET A 78 8.06 -14.33 1.18
C MET A 78 9.14 -14.96 0.30
N SER A 79 10.32 -15.16 0.87
CA SER A 79 11.44 -15.90 0.23
C SER A 79 11.26 -17.40 0.32
#